data_AF-A0A970CB98-F1
#
_entry.id   AF-A0A970CB98-F1
#
_cell.length_a   1.000
_cell.length_b   1.000
_cell.length_c   1.000
_cell.angle_alpha   90.00
_cell.angle_beta   90.00
_cell.angle_gamma   90.00
#
_symmetry.space_group_name_H-M   'P 1'
#
loop_
_entity.id
_entity.type
_entity.pdbx_description
1 polymer ?
#
loop_
_entity_poly.entity_id
_entity_poly.type
_entity_poly.pdbx_seq_one_letter_code
_entity_poly.pdbx_strand_id
1 'polypeptide(L)' 'MVYDPACRAEAPLKKNPCPDCYHCQFCSDDRCNACRGGKYKQSVSSCRKLSVQEQIVLYDRINSQDIAE' A
#
# COMPACT_ATOMS: atom_id res chain seq x y z
N MET A 1 -9.09 -33.88 9.19
CA MET A 1 -8.70 -32.85 8.19
C MET A 1 -8.13 -31.67 8.95
N VAL A 2 -6.88 -31.29 8.69
CA VAL A 2 -6.32 -30.03 9.20
C VAL A 2 -6.61 -28.97 8.13
N TYR A 3 -7.29 -27.90 8.52
CA TYR A 3 -7.54 -26.77 7.62
C TYR A 3 -6.21 -26.07 7.32
N ASP A 4 -5.73 -26.17 6.08
CA ASP A 4 -4.58 -25.41 5.60
C ASP A 4 -5.07 -24.19 4.80
N PRO A 5 -4.97 -22.97 5.39
CA PRO A 5 -5.41 -21.76 4.72
C PRO A 5 -4.49 -21.31 3.57
N ALA A 6 -3.30 -21.91 3.39
CA ALA A 6 -2.41 -21.64 2.27
C ALA A 6 -2.85 -22.34 0.96
N CYS A 7 -3.64 -23.42 1.07
CA CYS A 7 -4.14 -24.19 -0.07
C CYS A 7 -5.42 -23.64 -0.72
N ARG A 8 -5.83 -22.39 -0.42
CA ARG A 8 -7.02 -21.80 -1.07
C ARG A 8 -6.73 -21.55 -2.55
N ALA A 9 -7.41 -22.28 -3.43
CA ALA A 9 -7.37 -22.15 -4.90
C ALA A 9 -7.80 -20.76 -5.40
N GLU A 10 -8.42 -19.96 -4.53
CA GLU A 10 -8.93 -18.63 -4.84
C GLU A 10 -8.34 -17.68 -3.81
N ALA A 11 -7.47 -16.77 -4.26
CA ALA A 11 -6.90 -15.76 -3.39
C ALA A 11 -8.05 -14.85 -2.90
N PRO A 12 -8.36 -14.82 -1.59
CA PRO A 12 -9.41 -13.94 -1.09
C PRO A 12 -9.05 -12.48 -1.38
N LEU A 13 -10.06 -11.64 -1.60
CA LEU A 13 -9.89 -10.18 -1.69
C LEU A 13 -9.23 -9.67 -0.41
N LYS A 14 -7.92 -9.38 -0.47
CA LYS A 14 -7.16 -8.80 0.64
C LYS A 14 -7.00 -7.31 0.40
N LYS A 15 -7.20 -6.50 1.43
CA LYS A 15 -6.82 -5.07 1.45
C LYS A 15 -5.35 -4.87 1.02
N ASN A 16 -4.49 -5.84 1.35
CA ASN A 16 -3.05 -5.80 1.11
C ASN A 16 -2.55 -7.20 0.72
N PRO A 17 -1.61 -7.38 -0.23
CA PRO A 17 -0.86 -8.62 -0.48
C PRO A 17 0.04 -9.05 0.69
N CYS A 18 -0.56 -9.41 1.81
CA CYS A 18 0.14 -9.96 2.96
C CYS A 18 0.05 -11.49 2.98
N PRO A 19 1.18 -12.19 3.14
CA PRO A 19 1.22 -13.65 3.14
C PRO A 19 0.60 -14.24 4.40
N ASP A 20 0.77 -13.57 5.55
CA ASP A 20 0.30 -14.07 6.85
C ASP A 20 -1.20 -13.83 7.11
N CYS A 21 -1.86 -12.98 6.32
CA CYS A 21 -3.28 -12.71 6.48
C CYS A 21 -4.10 -13.70 5.66
N TYR A 22 -4.65 -14.72 6.31
CA TYR A 22 -5.50 -15.72 5.66
C TYR A 22 -6.98 -15.33 5.57
N HIS A 23 -7.45 -14.47 6.48
CA HIS A 23 -8.83 -13.98 6.53
C HIS A 23 -8.81 -12.45 6.70
N CYS A 24 -8.80 -11.73 5.57
CA CYS A 24 -8.72 -10.28 5.61
C CYS A 24 -10.05 -9.68 6.08
N GLN A 25 -10.04 -9.01 7.24
CA GLN A 25 -11.21 -8.33 7.81
C GLN A 25 -11.24 -6.83 7.48
N PHE A 26 -10.46 -6.38 6.48
CA PHE A 26 -10.34 -4.97 6.11
C PHE A 26 -10.03 -4.06 7.31
N CYS A 27 -9.09 -4.51 8.15
CA CYS A 27 -8.64 -3.77 9.33
C CYS A 27 -8.18 -2.34 9.04
N SER A 28 -8.19 -1.50 10.08
CA SER A 28 -7.46 -0.23 10.08
C SER A 28 -5.97 -0.46 9.81
N ASP A 29 -5.30 0.57 9.28
CA ASP A 29 -3.89 0.46 8.90
C ASP A 29 -2.99 0.17 10.10
N ASP A 30 -3.31 0.66 11.30
CA ASP A 30 -2.54 0.34 12.51
C ASP A 30 -2.53 -1.15 12.84
N ARG A 31 -3.69 -1.81 12.75
CA ARG A 31 -3.82 -3.26 12.99
C ARG A 31 -3.16 -4.06 11.87
N CYS A 32 -3.38 -3.65 10.63
CA CYS A 32 -2.77 -4.28 9.48
C CYS A 32 -1.21 -4.12 9.49
N ASN A 33 -0.68 -2.99 9.97
CA ASN A 33 0.76 -2.74 10.11
C ASN A 33 1.40 -3.58 11.22
N ALA A 34 0.70 -3.75 12.35
CA ALA A 34 1.12 -4.65 13.42
C ALA A 34 1.20 -6.10 12.92
N CYS A 35 0.17 -6.56 12.20
CA CYS A 35 0.14 -7.89 11.57
C CYS A 35 1.29 -8.09 10.58
N ARG A 36 1.61 -7.06 9.78
CA ARG A 36 2.65 -7.13 8.74
C ARG A 36 4.06 -6.79 9.25
N GLY A 37 4.25 -6.75 10.57
CA GLY A 37 5.56 -6.58 11.23
C GLY A 37 6.33 -5.35 10.76
N GLY A 38 5.64 -4.26 10.37
CA GLY A 38 6.25 -3.05 9.82
C GLY A 38 6.96 -3.18 8.47
N LYS A 39 7.13 -4.40 7.92
CA LYS A 39 7.91 -4.66 6.69
C LYS A 39 7.27 -4.12 5.41
N TYR A 40 5.97 -3.84 5.44
CA TYR A 40 5.21 -3.53 4.24
C TYR A 40 5.01 -2.03 4.00
N LYS A 41 5.68 -1.16 4.76
CA LYS A 41 5.91 0.22 4.27
C LYS A 41 6.60 0.27 2.88
N GLN A 42 7.02 -0.86 2.32
CA GLN A 42 7.68 -1.00 1.03
C GLN A 42 6.76 -1.28 -0.18
N SER A 43 5.48 -1.65 0.00
CA SER A 43 4.65 -2.09 -1.14
C SER A 43 3.71 -1.03 -1.74
N VAL A 44 3.64 0.17 -1.15
CA VAL A 44 2.99 1.31 -1.79
C VAL A 44 4.10 2.15 -2.38
N SER A 45 4.51 1.75 -3.58
CA SER A 45 5.42 2.49 -4.45
C SER A 45 6.83 2.69 -3.89
N SER A 46 7.79 2.00 -4.47
CA SER A 46 9.21 2.37 -4.46
C SER A 46 9.49 3.75 -5.09
N CYS A 47 8.46 4.57 -5.32
CA CYS A 47 8.60 5.98 -5.61
C CYS A 47 9.30 6.61 -4.41
N ARG A 48 10.59 6.90 -4.62
CA ARG A 48 11.39 7.77 -3.78
C ARG A 48 10.52 8.92 -3.28
N LYS A 49 10.43 9.08 -1.96
CA LYS A 49 9.79 10.26 -1.37
C LYS A 49 10.54 11.49 -1.87
N LEU A 50 9.82 12.39 -2.55
CA LEU A 50 10.36 13.66 -2.98
C LEU A 50 10.74 14.48 -1.73
N SER A 51 11.90 15.14 -1.78
CA SER A 51 12.24 16.21 -0.87
C SER A 51 11.21 17.33 -0.95
N VAL A 52 11.15 18.19 0.07
CA VAL A 52 10.26 19.36 0.09
C VAL A 52 10.48 20.23 -1.16
N GLN A 53 11.73 20.42 -1.56
CA GLN A 53 12.07 21.19 -2.77
C GLN A 53 11.52 20.53 -4.05
N GLU A 54 11.70 19.22 -4.20
CA GLU A 54 11.16 18.48 -5.36
C GLU A 54 9.63 18.53 -5.41
N GLN A 55 8.95 18.53 -4.26
CA GLN A 55 7.49 18.67 -4.19
C GLN A 55 7.02 20.05 -4.66
N ILE A 56 7.70 21.13 -4.24
CA ILE A 56 7.37 22.51 -4.65
C ILE A 56 7.51 22.65 -6.17
N VAL A 57 8.63 22.19 -6.74
CA VAL A 57 8.87 22.24 -8.19
C VAL A 57 7.80 21.49 -8.98
N LEU A 58 7.39 20.31 -8.49
CA LEU A 58 6.35 19.51 -9.14
C LEU A 58 4.97 20.20 -9.07
N TYR A 59 4.64 20.80 -7.93
CA TYR A 59 3.42 21.58 -7.76
C TYR A 59 3.36 22.76 -8.72
N ASP A 60 4.41 23.58 -8.77
CA ASP A 60 4.48 24.77 -9.62
C ASP A 60 4.31 24.40 -11.10
N ARG A 61 4.91 23.28 -11.53
CA ARG A 61 4.78 22.78 -12.90
C ARG A 61 3.34 22.40 -13.24
N ILE A 62 2.69 21.60 -12.39
CA ILE A 62 1.31 21.15 -12.63
C ILE A 62 0.37 22.35 -12.65
N ASN A 63 0.51 23.25 -11.67
CA ASN A 63 -0.32 24.45 -11.57
C ASN A 63 -0.12 25.40 -12.76
N SER A 64 1.10 25.50 -13.29
CA SER A 64 1.39 26.32 -14.49
C SER A 64 0.82 25.70 -15.77
N GLN A 65 0.66 24.37 -15.82
CA GLN A 65 0.05 23.68 -16.96
C GLN A 65 -1.48 23.86 -16.97
N ASP A 66 -2.11 23.75 -15.80
CA ASP A 66 -3.57 23.90 -15.64
C ASP A 66 -4.06 25.32 -15.99
N ILE A 67 -3.26 26.35 -15.69
CA ILE A 67 -3.56 27.75 -16.05
C ILE A 67 -3.39 28.02 -17.56
N ALA A 68 -2.63 27.19 -18.26
CA ALA A 68 -2.30 27.37 -19.68
C ALA A 68 -3.27 26.65 -20.64
N GLU A 69 -4.16 25.78 -20.14
CA GLU A 69 -5.24 25.12 -20.87
C GLU A 69 -6.57 25.89 -20.75
#